data_AF-A0A4U1FF24-F1
#
_entry.id   AF-A0A4U1FF24-F1
#
_cell.length_a   1.000
_cell.length_b   1.000
_cell.length_c   1.000
_cell.angle_alpha   90.00
_cell.angle_beta   90.00
_cell.angle_gamma   90.00
#
_symmetry.space_group_name_H-M   'P 1'
#
loop_
_entity.id
_entity.type
_entity.pdbx_description
1 polymer ?
#
loop_
_entity_poly.entity_id
_entity_poly.type
_entity_poly.pdbx_seq_one_letter_code
_entity_poly.pdbx_strand_id
1 'polypeptide(L)'
;MSGYTSDEKLRLQQLRELRRRWLKDQELSPREPVLPPRRVWPMEQFWNKFLQDGASWKNVIYKTYRHSIFAFTHVLIPIWIIHYYLKYHVNTKPYAIVERKPRIF
;
A
#
# COMPACT_ATOMS: atom_id res chain seq x y z
N MET A 1 25.17 -52.49 21.19
CA MET A 1 24.77 -51.67 20.03
C MET A 1 23.26 -51.81 19.84
N SER A 2 22.44 -51.12 20.63
CA SER A 2 20.99 -51.21 20.49
C SER A 2 20.53 -50.25 19.39
N GLY A 3 20.57 -50.73 18.16
CA GLY A 3 19.89 -50.05 17.05
C GLY A 3 18.38 -50.28 17.12
N TYR A 4 17.65 -49.61 16.23
CA TYR A 4 16.21 -49.81 16.06
C TYR A 4 15.87 -51.28 15.79
N THR A 5 14.78 -51.74 16.40
CA THR A 5 14.18 -53.06 16.10
C THR A 5 13.68 -53.09 14.65
N SER A 6 13.45 -54.28 14.09
CA SER A 6 12.93 -54.43 12.72
C SER A 6 11.63 -53.65 12.50
N ASP A 7 10.76 -53.67 13.49
CA ASP A 7 9.42 -53.08 13.43
C ASP A 7 9.49 -51.55 13.52
N GLU A 8 10.40 -51.02 14.35
CA GLU A 8 10.68 -49.58 14.42
C GLU A 8 11.24 -49.06 13.11
N LYS A 9 12.14 -49.81 12.45
CA LYS A 9 12.67 -49.44 11.13
C LYS A 9 11.56 -49.44 10.07
N LEU A 10 10.71 -50.47 10.06
CA LEU A 10 9.57 -50.56 9.15
C LEU A 10 8.63 -49.36 9.34
N ARG A 11 8.29 -49.04 10.59
CA ARG A 11 7.42 -47.91 10.95
C ARG A 11 8.02 -46.57 10.54
N LEU A 12 9.31 -46.36 10.79
CA LEU A 12 10.01 -45.12 10.38
C LEU A 12 10.04 -44.96 8.87
N GLN A 13 10.20 -46.06 8.12
CA GLN A 13 10.18 -46.03 6.67
C GLN A 13 8.77 -45.69 6.14
N GLN A 14 7.73 -46.28 6.72
CA GLN A 14 6.34 -45.96 6.40
C GLN A 14 6.01 -44.48 6.67
N LEU A 15 6.38 -43.96 7.85
CA LEU A 15 6.17 -42.55 8.19
C LEU A 15 6.96 -41.61 7.27
N ARG A 16 8.18 -41.99 6.90
CA ARG A 16 9.01 -41.20 5.99
C ARG A 16 8.39 -41.13 4.59
N GLU A 17 7.80 -42.21 4.11
CA GLU A 17 7.13 -42.24 2.82
C GLU A 17 5.86 -41.39 2.82
N LEU A 18 5.03 -41.51 3.85
CA LEU A 18 3.87 -40.65 4.05
C LEU A 18 4.26 -39.16 4.14
N ARG A 19 5.34 -38.85 4.88
CA ARG A 19 5.85 -37.48 4.99
C ARG A 19 6.32 -36.93 3.66
N ARG A 20 6.98 -37.73 2.81
CA ARG A 20 7.40 -37.31 1.47
C ARG A 20 6.23 -37.01 0.55
N ARG A 21 5.18 -37.84 0.59
CA ARG A 21 3.94 -37.61 -0.17
C ARG A 21 3.24 -36.34 0.31
N TRP A 22 3.08 -36.19 1.63
CA TRP A 22 2.51 -34.98 2.22
C TRP A 22 3.26 -33.71 1.82
N LEU A 23 4.61 -33.73 1.85
CA LEU A 23 5.42 -32.58 1.45
C LEU A 23 5.26 -32.25 -0.04
N LYS A 24 5.11 -33.27 -0.89
CA LYS A 24 4.82 -33.09 -2.31
C LYS A 24 3.43 -32.51 -2.54
N ASP A 25 2.45 -32.90 -1.73
CA ASP A 25 1.09 -32.36 -1.80
C ASP A 25 1.00 -30.90 -1.32
N GLN A 26 2.03 -30.38 -0.62
CA GLN A 26 2.14 -28.96 -0.27
C GLN A 26 2.70 -28.10 -1.42
N GLU A 27 3.20 -28.70 -2.49
CA GLU A 27 3.60 -27.94 -3.68
C GLU A 27 2.35 -27.40 -4.37
N LEU A 28 2.09 -26.10 -4.21
CA LEU A 28 0.97 -25.44 -4.88
C LEU A 28 1.24 -25.30 -6.38
N SER A 29 0.22 -25.60 -7.18
CA SER A 29 0.26 -25.31 -8.61
C SER A 29 0.21 -23.79 -8.83
N PRO A 30 0.75 -23.27 -9.95
CA PRO A 30 0.68 -21.85 -10.29
C PRO A 30 -0.74 -21.29 -10.43
N ARG A 31 -1.76 -22.16 -10.50
CA ARG A 31 -3.16 -21.76 -10.60
C ARG A 31 -3.76 -21.61 -9.20
N GLU A 32 -3.60 -20.42 -8.64
CA GLU A 32 -4.29 -20.03 -7.41
C GLU A 32 -5.66 -19.42 -7.72
N PRO A 33 -6.67 -19.62 -6.86
CA PRO A 33 -7.93 -18.91 -6.99
C PRO A 33 -7.70 -17.42 -6.69
N VAL A 34 -7.57 -16.63 -7.75
CA VAL A 34 -7.42 -15.17 -7.64
C VAL A 34 -8.80 -14.55 -7.44
N LEU A 35 -8.90 -13.61 -6.50
CA LEU A 35 -10.09 -12.78 -6.35
C LEU A 35 -10.37 -12.03 -7.66
N PRO A 36 -11.65 -11.79 -8.02
CA PRO A 36 -11.97 -11.00 -9.19
C PRO A 36 -11.33 -9.61 -9.08
N PRO A 37 -10.88 -9.02 -10.20
CA PRO A 37 -10.25 -7.71 -10.20
C PRO A 37 -11.22 -6.67 -9.63
N ARG A 38 -10.71 -5.81 -8.74
CA ARG A 38 -11.48 -4.69 -8.19
C ARG A 38 -11.87 -3.73 -9.31
N ARG A 39 -13.10 -3.19 -9.25
CA ARG A 39 -13.53 -2.13 -10.16
C ARG A 39 -12.67 -0.88 -9.92
N VAL A 40 -11.86 -0.54 -10.90
CA VAL A 40 -11.05 0.69 -10.94
C VAL A 40 -11.89 1.85 -11.47
N TRP A 41 -11.62 3.06 -10.98
CA TRP A 41 -12.33 4.26 -11.41
C TRP A 41 -12.03 4.58 -12.89
N PRO A 42 -12.95 5.18 -13.68
CA PRO A 42 -12.73 5.40 -15.11
C PRO A 42 -11.44 6.16 -15.47
N MET A 43 -11.01 7.11 -14.63
CA MET A 43 -9.74 7.80 -14.85
C MET A 43 -8.53 6.91 -14.57
N GLU A 44 -8.60 6.03 -13.57
CA GLU A 44 -7.55 5.05 -13.31
C GLU A 44 -7.45 4.05 -14.45
N GLN A 45 -8.60 3.62 -15.02
CA GLN A 45 -8.63 2.80 -16.22
C GLN A 45 -7.96 3.50 -17.40
N PHE A 46 -8.24 4.79 -17.60
CA PHE A 46 -7.59 5.59 -18.63
C PHE A 46 -6.07 5.62 -18.43
N TRP A 47 -5.59 5.95 -17.24
CA TRP A 47 -4.15 6.01 -16.97
C TRP A 47 -3.48 4.65 -17.13
N ASN A 48 -4.11 3.56 -16.68
CA ASN A 48 -3.60 2.21 -16.85
C ASN A 48 -3.45 1.84 -18.34
N LYS A 49 -4.44 2.18 -19.18
CA LYS A 49 -4.36 1.99 -20.64
C LYS A 49 -3.31 2.89 -21.27
N PHE A 50 -3.25 4.16 -20.87
CA PHE A 50 -2.31 5.13 -21.43
C PHE A 50 -0.85 4.72 -21.18
N LEU A 51 -0.55 4.17 -20.00
CA LEU A 51 0.78 3.72 -19.58
C LEU A 51 1.17 2.32 -20.09
N GLN A 52 0.24 1.58 -20.70
CA GLN A 52 0.45 0.19 -21.11
C GLN A 52 1.64 0.02 -22.08
N ASP A 53 1.88 1.01 -22.95
CA ASP A 53 2.97 0.99 -23.94
C ASP A 53 4.37 1.14 -23.30
N GLY A 54 4.46 1.43 -22.00
CA GLY A 54 5.74 1.53 -21.28
C GLY A 54 6.62 2.73 -21.67
N ALA A 55 6.12 3.64 -22.50
CA ALA A 55 6.89 4.79 -22.97
C ALA A 55 7.30 5.72 -21.80
N SER A 56 8.60 6.01 -21.71
CA SER A 56 9.18 6.75 -20.57
C SER A 56 8.58 8.16 -20.37
N TRP A 57 8.25 8.87 -21.45
CA TRP A 57 7.64 10.20 -21.36
C TRP A 57 6.23 10.17 -20.75
N LYS A 58 5.45 9.11 -21.02
CA LYS A 58 4.11 8.93 -20.45
C LYS A 58 4.18 8.75 -18.93
N ASN A 59 5.20 8.04 -18.45
CA ASN A 59 5.46 7.88 -17.01
C ASN A 59 5.79 9.21 -16.33
N VAL A 60 6.53 10.10 -16.99
CA VAL A 60 6.84 11.43 -16.45
C VAL A 60 5.57 12.27 -16.30
N ILE A 61 4.70 12.27 -17.31
CA ILE A 61 3.41 12.96 -17.25
C ILE A 61 2.54 12.42 -16.12
N TYR A 62 2.42 11.10 -16.02
CA TYR A 62 1.62 10.47 -14.97
C TYR A 62 2.14 10.79 -13.56
N LYS A 63 3.47 10.76 -13.36
CA LYS A 63 4.09 11.16 -12.08
C LYS A 63 3.77 12.61 -11.74
N THR A 64 3.87 13.52 -12.71
CA THR A 64 3.58 14.95 -12.52
C THR A 64 2.11 15.16 -12.16
N TYR A 65 1.19 14.50 -12.87
CA TYR A 65 -0.24 14.52 -12.57
C TYR A 65 -0.54 14.03 -11.14
N ARG A 66 0.03 12.88 -10.76
CA ARG A 66 -0.17 12.31 -9.42
C ARG A 66 0.39 13.22 -8.32
N HIS A 67 1.55 13.83 -8.55
CA HIS A 67 2.14 14.77 -7.60
C HIS A 67 1.30 16.05 -7.47
N SER A 68 0.73 16.54 -8.59
CA SER A 68 -0.19 17.68 -8.58
C SER A 68 -1.46 17.40 -7.77
N ILE A 69 -2.06 16.21 -7.93
CA ILE A 69 -3.22 15.81 -7.13
C ILE A 69 -2.86 15.72 -5.66
N PHE A 70 -1.70 15.14 -5.33
CA PHE A 70 -1.23 15.05 -3.96
C PHE A 70 -1.08 16.45 -3.33
N ALA A 71 -0.37 17.37 -4.00
CA ALA A 71 -0.20 18.74 -3.54
C ALA A 71 -1.56 19.45 -3.34
N PHE A 72 -2.50 19.28 -4.27
CA PHE A 72 -3.82 19.89 -4.14
C PHE A 72 -4.59 19.34 -2.92
N THR A 73 -4.68 18.02 -2.81
CA THR A 73 -5.50 17.35 -1.80
C THR A 73 -4.92 17.40 -0.40
N HIS A 74 -3.58 17.29 -0.26
CA HIS A 74 -2.91 17.17 1.03
C HIS A 74 -2.29 18.49 1.51
N VAL A 75 -2.13 19.49 0.62
CA VAL A 75 -1.50 20.77 0.99
C VAL A 75 -2.49 21.92 0.79
N LEU A 76 -3.00 22.13 -0.42
CA LEU A 76 -3.83 23.30 -0.72
C LEU A 76 -5.17 23.28 0.04
N ILE A 77 -5.90 22.15 -0.02
CA ILE A 77 -7.19 22.03 0.68
C ILE A 77 -7.02 22.25 2.20
N PRO A 78 -6.10 21.56 2.90
CA PRO A 78 -5.90 21.81 4.33
C PRO A 78 -5.47 23.24 4.66
N ILE A 79 -4.57 23.84 3.86
CA ILE A 79 -4.17 25.24 4.06
C ILE A 79 -5.37 26.18 3.98
N TRP A 80 -6.26 26.01 3.00
CA TRP A 80 -7.46 26.83 2.89
C TRP A 80 -8.42 26.63 4.07
N ILE A 81 -8.60 25.38 4.52
CA ILE A 81 -9.44 25.08 5.69
C ILE A 81 -8.87 25.72 6.96
N ILE A 82 -7.56 25.57 7.21
CA ILE A 82 -6.88 26.17 8.36
C ILE A 82 -6.96 27.69 8.29
N HIS A 83 -6.68 28.28 7.13
CA HIS A 83 -6.76 29.72 6.94
C HIS A 83 -8.18 30.25 7.23
N TYR A 84 -9.20 29.59 6.70
CA TYR A 84 -10.60 29.93 6.97
C TYR A 84 -10.94 29.83 8.46
N TYR A 85 -10.49 28.76 9.12
CA TYR A 85 -10.68 28.56 10.54
C TYR A 85 -10.03 29.68 11.37
N LEU A 86 -8.76 30.01 11.11
CA LEU A 86 -8.06 31.10 11.78
C LEU A 86 -8.78 32.43 11.58
N LYS A 87 -9.19 32.72 10.34
CA LYS A 87 -9.84 33.98 9.96
C LYS A 87 -11.16 34.22 10.69
N TYR A 88 -12.03 33.21 10.79
CA TYR A 88 -13.39 33.41 11.28
C TYR A 88 -13.66 32.86 12.69
N HIS A 89 -12.83 31.93 13.20
CA HIS A 89 -13.07 31.28 14.49
C HIS A 89 -12.06 31.65 15.56
N VAL A 90 -10.79 31.89 15.17
CA VAL A 90 -9.72 32.18 16.13
C VAL A 90 -9.55 33.69 16.30
N ASN A 91 -9.45 34.45 15.20
CA ASN A 91 -9.33 35.92 15.27
C ASN A 91 -10.53 36.63 15.91
N THR A 92 -11.70 35.99 15.93
CA THR A 92 -12.91 36.53 16.56
C THR A 92 -12.90 36.39 18.09
N LYS A 93 -11.98 35.59 18.64
CA LYS A 93 -11.85 35.38 20.09
C LYS A 93 -10.71 36.25 20.65
N PRO A 94 -10.95 37.01 21.74
CA PRO A 94 -9.91 37.85 22.33
C PRO A 94 -8.76 36.98 22.84
N TYR A 95 -7.52 37.41 22.59
CA TYR A 95 -6.28 36.73 22.99
C TYR A 95 -6.09 35.30 22.45
N ALA A 96 -6.87 34.85 21.47
CA ALA A 96 -6.69 33.51 20.91
C ALA A 96 -5.44 33.39 20.02
N ILE A 97 -5.02 34.49 19.38
CA ILE A 97 -3.73 34.61 18.71
C ILE A 97 -3.01 35.81 19.34
N VAL A 98 -1.85 35.55 19.95
CA VAL A 98 -1.00 36.58 20.55
C VAL A 98 0.31 36.61 19.78
N GLU A 99 0.54 37.69 19.05
CA GLU A 99 1.74 37.89 18.25
C GLU A 99 2.72 38.85 18.97
N ARG A 100 4.02 38.57 18.83
CA ARG A 100 5.06 39.50 19.31
C ARG A 100 5.11 40.72 18.40
N LYS A 101 5.08 41.91 18.98
CA LYS A 101 5.19 43.17 18.23
C LYS A 101 6.46 43.21 17.36
N PRO A 102 6.39 43.76 16.12
CA PRO A 102 7.54 43.87 15.25
C PRO A 102 8.62 44.79 15.86
N ARG A 103 9.89 44.54 15.51
CA ARG A 103 11.03 45.35 15.99
C ARG A 103 11.07 46.67 15.22
N ILE A 104 11.18 47.77 15.95
CA ILE A 104 11.41 49.11 15.39
C ILE A 104 12.93 49.32 15.35
N PHE A 105 13.45 49.77 14.21
CA PHE A 105 14.87 50.09 13.97
C PHE A 105 15.03 51.59 13.72
#